data_AF-A0A3Q2P5P0-F1
#
_entry.id   AF-A0A3Q2P5P0-F1
#
_cell.length_a   1.000
_cell.length_b   1.000
_cell.length_c   1.000
_cell.angle_alpha   90.00
_cell.angle_beta   90.00
_cell.angle_gamma   90.00
#
_symmetry.space_group_name_H-M   'P 1'
#
loop_
_entity.id
_entity.type
_entity.pdbx_description
1 polymer ?
#
loop_
_entity_poly.entity_id
_entity_poly.type
_entity_poly.pdbx_seq_one_letter_code
_entity_poly.pdbx_strand_id
1 'polypeptide(L)'
;MAVSAELSTKRAVALSERRRIKEKELQLSAAREDTLKSVNHTLEYRELKGEDPPASELVKKMEQLEVNLAERESQLQEKELLVEQVTRLSKPLEEQAESCRLDGLSVAKKMAGCQGEDAEGIPPYLDLEEEWRRMFRDRKRRQREKEEKKKLAEESKWRQLPNGVHTTAEARPNAYIPQDDRLGLPVPFGRFPPIKPSPQGAYMRHYRNPTIKPLEI
;
A
#
# COMPACT_ATOMS: atom_id res chain seq x y z
N MET A 1 -33.47 -45.04 51.15
CA MET A 1 -34.65 -44.42 50.49
C MET A 1 -34.35 -42.99 49.99
N ALA A 2 -33.71 -42.11 50.78
CA ALA A 2 -33.44 -40.72 50.37
C ALA A 2 -32.48 -40.56 49.17
N VAL A 3 -31.39 -41.32 49.12
CA VAL A 3 -30.36 -41.21 48.05
C VAL A 3 -30.93 -41.56 46.66
N SER A 4 -31.83 -42.54 46.57
CA SER A 4 -32.47 -42.94 45.31
C SER A 4 -33.43 -41.88 44.77
N ALA A 5 -34.12 -41.15 45.66
CA ALA A 5 -35.00 -40.05 45.29
C ALA A 5 -34.20 -38.85 44.74
N GLU A 6 -33.08 -38.50 45.39
CA GLU A 6 -32.18 -37.45 44.90
C GLU A 6 -31.54 -37.78 43.55
N LEU A 7 -31.21 -39.05 43.31
CA LEU A 7 -30.65 -39.48 42.03
C LEU A 7 -31.70 -39.43 40.91
N SER A 8 -32.97 -39.71 41.24
CA SER A 8 -34.10 -39.60 40.32
C SER A 8 -34.39 -38.15 39.95
N THR A 9 -34.39 -37.23 40.92
CA THR A 9 -34.61 -35.80 40.65
C THR A 9 -33.46 -35.21 39.83
N LYS A 10 -32.19 -35.53 40.14
CA LYS A 10 -31.03 -35.11 39.35
C LYS A 10 -31.11 -35.60 37.90
N ARG A 11 -31.54 -36.85 37.68
CA ARG A 11 -31.77 -37.40 36.32
C ARG A 11 -32.89 -36.67 35.59
N ALA A 12 -33.99 -36.34 36.28
CA ALA A 12 -35.10 -35.59 35.68
C ALA A 12 -34.69 -34.17 35.27
N VAL A 13 -33.89 -33.49 36.09
CA VAL A 13 -33.33 -32.16 35.78
C VAL A 13 -32.36 -32.23 34.59
N ALA A 14 -31.44 -33.21 34.56
CA ALA A 14 -30.54 -33.37 33.42
C ALA A 14 -31.28 -33.63 32.09
N LEU A 15 -32.39 -34.38 32.14
CA LEU A 15 -33.22 -34.62 30.97
C LEU A 15 -33.98 -33.36 30.53
N SER A 16 -34.43 -32.51 31.45
CA SER A 16 -35.11 -31.25 31.11
C SER A 16 -34.13 -30.23 30.52
N GLU A 17 -32.90 -30.16 31.06
CA GLU A 17 -31.82 -29.34 30.50
C GLU A 17 -31.42 -29.80 29.10
N ARG A 18 -31.26 -31.11 28.89
CA ARG A 18 -30.94 -31.67 27.56
C ARG A 18 -32.04 -31.38 26.53
N ARG A 19 -33.31 -31.32 26.95
CA ARG A 19 -34.43 -30.90 26.08
C ARG A 19 -34.33 -29.42 25.74
N ARG A 20 -34.04 -28.54 26.71
CA ARG A 20 -33.82 -27.10 26.47
C ARG A 20 -32.65 -26.82 25.53
N ILE A 21 -31.55 -27.57 25.65
CA ILE A 21 -30.39 -27.44 24.76
C ILE A 21 -30.79 -27.79 23.33
N LYS A 22 -31.46 -28.94 23.12
CA LYS A 22 -31.94 -29.35 21.80
C LYS A 22 -32.90 -28.34 21.17
N GLU A 23 -33.78 -27.76 21.97
CA GLU A 23 -34.71 -26.74 21.49
C GLU A 23 -33.97 -25.47 21.05
N LYS A 24 -32.96 -25.03 21.80
CA LYS A 24 -32.10 -23.90 21.40
C LYS A 24 -31.27 -24.21 20.16
N GLU A 25 -30.76 -25.43 20.01
CA GLU A 25 -30.05 -25.86 18.80
C GLU A 25 -30.97 -25.80 17.57
N LEU A 26 -32.21 -26.26 17.71
CA LEU A 26 -33.21 -26.20 16.64
C LEU A 26 -33.61 -24.75 16.30
N GLN A 27 -33.75 -23.89 17.30
CA GLN A 27 -34.00 -22.46 17.08
C GLN A 27 -32.84 -21.77 16.37
N LEU A 28 -31.59 -22.10 16.75
CA LEU A 28 -30.40 -21.59 16.06
C LEU A 28 -30.30 -22.08 14.62
N SER A 29 -30.67 -23.34 14.33
CA SER A 29 -30.69 -23.84 12.95
C SER A 29 -31.78 -23.19 12.11
N ALA A 30 -32.99 -23.02 12.66
CA ALA A 30 -34.09 -22.35 11.97
C ALA A 30 -33.77 -20.86 11.71
N ALA A 31 -33.23 -20.15 12.71
CA ALA A 31 -32.80 -18.76 12.53
C ALA A 31 -31.70 -18.63 11.47
N ARG A 32 -30.75 -19.59 11.41
CA ARG A 32 -29.75 -19.64 10.34
C ARG A 32 -30.38 -19.82 8.97
N GLU A 33 -31.33 -20.74 8.82
CA GLU A 33 -32.05 -20.92 7.56
C GLU A 33 -32.84 -19.69 7.15
N ASP A 34 -33.47 -18.99 8.09
CA ASP A 34 -34.23 -17.78 7.79
C ASP A 34 -33.32 -16.60 7.44
N THR A 35 -32.14 -16.49 8.07
CA THR A 35 -31.11 -15.55 7.62
C THR A 35 -30.55 -15.92 6.25
N LEU A 36 -30.42 -17.21 5.94
CA LEU A 36 -29.99 -17.66 4.61
C LEU A 36 -31.07 -17.31 3.56
N LYS A 37 -32.35 -17.54 3.88
CA LYS A 37 -33.48 -17.20 3.02
C LYS A 37 -33.60 -15.69 2.81
N SER A 38 -33.33 -14.85 3.82
CA SER A 38 -33.34 -13.39 3.68
C SER A 38 -32.17 -12.86 2.86
N VAL A 39 -31.01 -13.51 2.95
CA VAL A 39 -29.86 -13.27 2.07
C VAL A 39 -30.12 -13.80 0.63
N ASN A 40 -31.00 -14.78 0.47
CA ASN A 40 -31.39 -15.32 -0.84
C ASN A 40 -32.52 -14.53 -1.54
N HIS A 41 -32.93 -13.37 -1.00
CA HIS A 41 -33.80 -12.43 -1.73
C HIS A 41 -33.01 -11.78 -2.86
N THR A 42 -32.92 -12.45 -4.03
CA THR A 42 -32.43 -11.89 -5.31
C THR A 42 -31.32 -10.86 -5.16
N LEU A 43 -30.26 -11.21 -4.43
CA LEU A 43 -29.07 -10.39 -4.43
C LEU A 43 -28.34 -10.70 -5.73
N GLU A 44 -28.37 -9.75 -6.67
CA GLU A 44 -27.62 -9.81 -7.93
C GLU A 44 -26.13 -9.77 -7.63
N TYR A 45 -25.54 -10.91 -7.27
CA TYR A 45 -24.09 -11.04 -7.19
C TYR A 45 -23.57 -11.45 -8.56
N ARG A 46 -22.50 -10.81 -9.01
CA ARG A 46 -21.75 -11.25 -10.18
C ARG A 46 -20.84 -12.40 -9.76
N GLU A 47 -21.15 -13.61 -10.22
CA GLU A 47 -20.26 -14.77 -10.05
C GLU A 47 -18.87 -14.44 -10.64
N LEU A 48 -17.86 -14.43 -9.77
CA LEU A 48 -16.48 -14.30 -10.17
C LEU A 48 -16.02 -15.65 -10.71
N LYS A 49 -15.45 -15.63 -11.92
CA LYS A 49 -14.90 -16.84 -12.52
C LYS A 49 -13.61 -17.23 -11.80
N GLY A 50 -13.47 -18.49 -11.45
CA GLY A 50 -12.29 -19.06 -10.80
C GLY A 50 -12.68 -20.28 -9.99
N GLU A 51 -11.80 -21.27 -9.90
CA GLU A 51 -11.95 -22.36 -8.95
C GLU A 51 -11.41 -21.91 -7.59
N ASP A 52 -12.15 -22.22 -6.52
CA ASP A 52 -11.66 -21.98 -5.17
C ASP A 52 -10.51 -22.96 -4.90
N PRO A 53 -9.30 -22.47 -4.57
CA PRO A 53 -8.19 -23.35 -4.29
C PRO A 53 -8.53 -24.29 -3.13
N PRO A 54 -8.24 -25.59 -3.23
CA PRO A 54 -8.47 -26.50 -2.14
C PRO A 54 -7.64 -26.08 -0.92
N ALA A 55 -8.19 -26.28 0.28
CA ALA A 55 -7.55 -25.86 1.53
C ALA A 55 -6.10 -26.35 1.67
N SER A 56 -5.78 -27.52 1.11
CA SER A 56 -4.43 -28.10 1.10
C SER A 56 -3.43 -27.30 0.25
N GLU A 57 -3.87 -26.68 -0.85
CA GLU A 57 -3.01 -25.82 -1.68
C GLU A 57 -2.76 -24.47 -1.01
N LEU A 58 -3.77 -23.91 -0.36
CA LEU A 58 -3.61 -22.67 0.43
C LEU A 58 -2.62 -22.85 1.57
N VAL A 59 -2.71 -23.97 2.30
CA VAL A 59 -1.78 -24.30 3.39
C VAL A 59 -0.35 -24.42 2.86
N LYS A 60 -0.13 -25.17 1.77
CA LYS A 60 1.20 -25.26 1.13
C LYS A 60 1.74 -23.91 0.70
N LYS A 61 0.86 -23.05 0.16
CA LYS A 61 1.25 -21.70 -0.27
C LYS A 61 1.61 -20.82 0.92
N MET A 62 0.89 -20.93 2.04
CA MET A 62 1.23 -20.24 3.29
C MET A 62 2.59 -20.70 3.80
N GLU A 63 2.83 -22.00 3.92
CA GLU A 63 4.12 -22.55 4.38
C GLU A 63 5.28 -22.05 3.50
N GLN A 64 5.11 -22.04 2.17
CA GLN A 64 6.12 -21.52 1.26
C GLN A 64 6.39 -20.02 1.48
N LEU A 65 5.34 -19.23 1.73
CA LEU A 65 5.49 -17.80 2.00
C LEU A 65 6.18 -17.54 3.33
N GLU A 66 5.90 -18.33 4.36
CA GLU A 66 6.57 -18.25 5.66
C GLU A 66 8.08 -18.50 5.53
N VAL A 67 8.48 -19.53 4.79
CA VAL A 67 9.89 -19.81 4.51
C VAL A 67 10.55 -18.67 3.74
N ASN A 68 9.88 -18.16 2.70
CA ASN A 68 10.40 -17.05 1.91
C ASN A 68 10.57 -15.77 2.74
N LEU A 69 9.62 -15.50 3.64
CA LEU A 69 9.63 -14.34 4.52
C LEU A 69 10.81 -14.43 5.49
N ALA A 70 11.00 -15.58 6.15
CA ALA A 70 12.12 -15.82 7.05
C ALA A 70 13.49 -15.64 6.35
N GLU A 71 13.61 -16.08 5.09
CA GLU A 71 14.84 -15.89 4.32
C GLU A 71 15.10 -14.41 4.00
N ARG A 72 14.05 -13.63 3.67
CA ARG A 72 14.18 -12.18 3.44
C ARG A 72 14.54 -11.43 4.72
N GLU A 73 14.00 -11.83 5.86
CA GLU A 73 14.35 -11.26 7.17
C GLU A 73 15.82 -11.47 7.49
N SER A 74 16.35 -12.68 7.27
CA SER A 74 17.78 -12.96 7.45
C SER A 74 18.66 -12.10 6.54
N GLN A 75 18.29 -11.96 5.27
CA GLN A 75 19.02 -11.09 4.33
C GLN A 75 18.98 -9.61 4.73
N LEU A 76 17.88 -9.13 5.32
CA LEU A 76 17.77 -7.77 5.82
C LEU A 76 18.70 -7.55 7.02
N GLN A 77 18.74 -8.49 7.95
CA GLN A 77 19.64 -8.42 9.11
C GLN A 77 21.12 -8.35 8.68
N GLU A 78 21.52 -9.16 7.69
CA GLU A 78 22.88 -9.10 7.14
C GLU A 78 23.19 -7.70 6.56
N LYS A 79 22.25 -7.13 5.79
CA LYS A 79 22.42 -5.78 5.22
C LYS A 79 22.48 -4.70 6.28
N GLU A 80 21.69 -4.81 7.35
CA GLU A 80 21.73 -3.87 8.48
C GLU A 80 23.10 -3.88 9.15
N LEU A 81 23.68 -5.06 9.39
CA LEU A 81 25.02 -5.20 9.94
C LEU A 81 26.08 -4.57 9.01
N LEU A 82 25.97 -4.79 7.70
CA LEU A 82 26.87 -4.17 6.72
C LEU A 82 26.75 -2.64 6.73
N VAL A 83 25.53 -2.11 6.77
CA VAL A 83 25.28 -0.66 6.87
C VAL A 83 25.90 -0.11 8.15
N GLU A 84 25.73 -0.79 9.29
CA GLU A 84 26.34 -0.39 10.55
C GLU A 84 27.88 -0.33 10.45
N GLN A 85 28.50 -1.36 9.86
CA GLN A 85 29.95 -1.41 9.65
C GLN A 85 30.44 -0.27 8.75
N VAL A 86 29.81 -0.08 7.59
CA VAL A 86 30.16 0.99 6.64
C VAL A 86 29.98 2.35 7.30
N THR A 87 28.91 2.54 8.07
CA THR A 87 28.64 3.79 8.79
C THR A 87 29.70 4.05 9.85
N ARG A 88 30.10 3.03 10.61
CA ARG A 88 31.16 3.13 11.63
C ARG A 88 32.52 3.52 11.03
N LEU A 89 32.84 3.04 9.83
CA LEU A 89 34.10 3.37 9.16
C LEU A 89 34.04 4.70 8.40
N SER A 90 32.90 5.05 7.81
CA SER A 90 32.78 6.25 6.97
C SER A 90 32.63 7.55 7.77
N LYS A 91 31.87 7.55 8.87
CA LYS A 91 31.66 8.74 9.71
C LYS A 91 32.95 9.44 10.18
N PRO A 92 33.93 8.75 10.79
CA PRO A 92 35.16 9.42 11.23
C PRO A 92 35.98 9.98 10.07
N LEU A 93 35.95 9.33 8.89
CA LEU A 93 36.62 9.84 7.69
C LEU A 93 35.93 11.10 7.15
N GLU A 94 34.61 11.15 7.20
CA GLU A 94 33.82 12.34 6.84
C GLU A 94 34.13 13.50 7.79
N GLU A 95 34.08 13.26 9.10
CA GLU A 95 34.43 14.26 10.14
C GLU A 95 35.88 14.75 9.98
N GLN A 96 36.83 13.84 9.72
CA GLN A 96 38.22 14.21 9.48
C GLN A 96 38.38 15.06 8.22
N ALA A 97 37.69 14.71 7.13
CA ALA A 97 37.72 15.49 5.89
C ALA A 97 37.10 16.88 6.07
N GLU A 98 36.04 17.01 6.87
CA GLU A 98 35.44 18.29 7.23
C GLU A 98 36.38 19.15 8.08
N SER A 99 37.03 18.58 9.10
CA SER A 99 38.02 19.29 9.92
C SER A 99 39.17 19.81 9.06
N CYS A 100 39.77 18.96 8.22
CA CYS A 100 40.87 19.38 7.36
C CYS A 100 40.45 20.48 6.37
N ARG A 101 39.20 20.47 5.89
CA ARG A 101 38.65 21.57 5.07
C ARG A 101 38.53 22.87 5.85
N LEU A 102 38.03 22.83 7.08
CA LEU A 102 37.90 24.02 7.93
C LEU A 102 39.28 24.61 8.28
N ASP A 103 40.27 23.75 8.56
CA ASP A 103 41.65 24.16 8.81
C ASP A 103 42.26 24.83 7.56
N GLY A 104 42.07 24.23 6.38
CA GLY A 104 42.51 24.82 5.10
C GLY A 104 41.88 26.19 4.83
N LEU A 105 40.59 26.36 5.11
CA LEU A 105 39.90 27.65 4.99
C LEU A 105 40.44 28.69 5.99
N SER A 106 40.74 28.27 7.22
CA SER A 106 41.34 29.14 8.24
C SER A 106 42.72 29.63 7.81
N VAL A 107 43.57 28.74 7.30
CA VAL A 107 44.89 29.10 6.76
C VAL A 107 44.75 30.03 5.56
N ALA A 108 43.86 29.73 4.61
CA ALA A 108 43.62 30.59 3.45
C ALA A 108 43.14 32.00 3.86
N LYS A 109 42.24 32.09 4.85
CA LYS A 109 41.76 33.38 5.38
C LYS A 109 42.87 34.19 6.04
N LYS A 110 43.76 33.55 6.81
CA LYS A 110 44.93 34.22 7.41
C LYS A 110 45.90 34.71 6.32
N MET A 111 46.19 33.87 5.34
CA MET A 111 47.07 34.24 4.22
C MET A 111 46.48 35.38 3.37
N ALA A 112 45.15 35.43 3.20
CA ALA A 112 44.48 36.54 2.52
C ALA A 112 44.49 37.83 3.37
N GLY A 113 44.33 37.73 4.69
CA GLY A 113 44.43 38.87 5.61
C GLY A 113 45.83 39.49 5.67
N CYS A 114 46.88 38.68 5.50
CA CYS A 114 48.27 39.16 5.41
C CYS A 114 48.66 39.71 4.03
N GLN A 115 47.89 39.40 2.98
CA GLN A 115 48.13 39.91 1.61
C GLN A 115 47.39 41.24 1.33
N GLY A 116 46.65 41.78 2.32
CA GLY A 116 45.84 42.99 2.17
C GLY A 116 46.58 44.32 2.32
N GLU A 117 47.90 44.32 2.50
CA GLU A 117 48.69 45.54 2.66
C GLU A 117 49.49 45.94 1.40
N ASP A 118 49.70 45.03 0.45
CA ASP A 118 50.43 45.33 -0.78
C ASP A 118 49.68 44.87 -2.04
N ALA A 119 49.29 45.87 -2.84
CA ALA A 119 48.91 45.81 -4.25
C ALA A 119 47.46 45.47 -4.65
N GLU A 120 46.95 46.33 -5.52
CA GLU A 120 45.67 46.28 -6.22
C GLU A 120 45.42 44.94 -6.92
N GLY A 121 44.44 44.18 -6.44
CA GLY A 121 43.96 42.98 -7.11
C GLY A 121 43.26 42.08 -6.11
N ILE A 122 41.93 41.95 -6.23
CA ILE A 122 41.16 41.02 -5.42
C ILE A 122 41.76 39.61 -5.62
N PRO A 123 42.22 38.91 -4.56
CA PRO A 123 42.81 37.59 -4.71
C PRO A 123 41.80 36.61 -5.32
N PRO A 124 42.16 35.82 -6.36
CA PRO A 124 41.27 34.90 -7.08
C PRO A 124 40.55 33.86 -6.20
N TYR A 125 41.02 33.67 -4.97
CA TYR A 125 40.49 32.75 -3.97
C TYR A 125 39.12 33.16 -3.38
N LEU A 126 38.80 34.46 -3.30
CA LEU A 126 37.48 34.91 -2.82
C LEU A 126 36.36 34.56 -3.81
N ASP A 127 36.66 34.62 -5.10
CA ASP A 127 35.76 34.20 -6.19
C ASP A 127 35.50 32.68 -6.16
N LEU A 128 36.49 31.88 -5.74
CA LEU A 128 36.35 30.43 -5.57
C LEU A 128 35.33 30.04 -4.49
N GLU A 129 35.25 30.75 -3.36
CA GLU A 129 34.26 30.43 -2.32
C GLU A 129 32.83 30.76 -2.77
N GLU A 130 32.66 31.86 -3.51
CA GLU A 130 31.39 32.26 -4.10
C GLU A 130 30.94 31.30 -5.20
N GLU A 131 31.86 30.90 -6.07
CA GLU A 131 31.65 29.86 -7.08
C GLU A 131 31.34 28.51 -6.43
N TRP A 132 31.99 28.13 -5.32
CA TRP A 132 31.67 26.92 -4.56
C TRP A 132 30.28 26.99 -3.92
N ARG A 133 29.90 28.12 -3.33
CA ARG A 133 28.56 28.35 -2.79
C ARG A 133 27.50 28.31 -3.89
N ARG A 134 27.81 28.89 -5.06
CA ARG A 134 26.98 28.84 -6.27
C ARG A 134 26.85 27.40 -6.77
N MET A 135 27.94 26.67 -6.89
CA MET A 135 28.00 25.27 -7.29
C MET A 135 27.24 24.36 -6.33
N PHE A 136 27.30 24.59 -5.03
CA PHE A 136 26.56 23.80 -4.04
C PHE A 136 25.05 24.08 -4.13
N ARG A 137 24.66 25.36 -4.29
CA ARG A 137 23.27 25.76 -4.59
C ARG A 137 22.77 25.16 -5.89
N ASP A 138 23.58 25.21 -6.94
CA ASP A 138 23.26 24.65 -8.26
C ASP A 138 23.24 23.12 -8.26
N ARG A 139 24.08 22.47 -7.45
CA ARG A 139 24.05 21.02 -7.27
C ARG A 139 22.73 20.58 -6.62
N LYS A 140 22.33 21.26 -5.54
CA LYS A 140 21.01 21.03 -4.91
C LYS A 140 19.86 21.33 -5.87
N ARG A 141 19.96 22.42 -6.64
CA ARG A 141 18.98 22.77 -7.67
C ARG A 141 18.88 21.70 -8.75
N ARG A 142 20.00 21.31 -9.37
CA ARG A 142 20.04 20.24 -10.39
C ARG A 142 19.57 18.90 -9.85
N GLN A 143 19.81 18.62 -8.57
CA GLN A 143 19.31 17.41 -7.93
C GLN A 143 17.78 17.45 -7.80
N ARG A 144 17.21 18.57 -7.34
CA ARG A 144 15.76 18.80 -7.34
C ARG A 144 15.17 18.72 -8.75
N GLU A 145 15.75 19.42 -9.73
CA GLU A 145 15.32 19.38 -11.14
C GLU A 145 15.39 17.95 -11.71
N LYS A 146 16.43 17.16 -11.36
CA LYS A 146 16.53 15.75 -11.76
C LYS A 146 15.45 14.88 -11.11
N GLU A 147 15.19 15.08 -9.82
CA GLU A 147 14.16 14.35 -9.08
C GLU A 147 12.75 14.72 -9.59
N GLU A 148 12.48 16.00 -9.83
CA GLU A 148 11.23 16.50 -10.43
C GLU A 148 11.06 15.95 -11.84
N LYS A 149 12.10 15.99 -12.67
CA LYS A 149 12.05 15.42 -14.03
C LYS A 149 11.85 13.91 -14.00
N LYS A 150 12.46 13.20 -13.05
CA LYS A 150 12.25 11.76 -12.86
C LYS A 150 10.81 11.47 -12.42
N LYS A 151 10.27 12.20 -11.45
CA LYS A 151 8.86 12.10 -11.02
C LYS A 151 7.91 12.39 -12.18
N LEU A 152 8.14 13.45 -12.94
CA LEU A 152 7.33 13.81 -14.10
C LEU A 152 7.40 12.72 -15.19
N ALA A 153 8.56 12.12 -15.41
CA ALA A 153 8.73 11.02 -16.35
C ALA A 153 8.03 9.73 -15.89
N GLU A 154 8.12 9.41 -14.60
CA GLU A 154 7.38 8.30 -14.00
C GLU A 154 5.87 8.53 -14.11
N GLU A 155 5.39 9.73 -13.77
CA GLU A 155 3.99 10.11 -13.89
C GLU A 155 3.52 10.07 -15.36
N SER A 156 4.34 10.58 -16.28
CA SER A 156 4.07 10.51 -17.73
C SER A 156 3.99 9.07 -18.22
N LYS A 157 4.86 8.18 -17.72
CA LYS A 157 4.83 6.74 -18.02
C LYS A 157 3.56 6.08 -17.50
N TRP A 158 3.10 6.42 -16.29
CA TRP A 158 1.83 5.93 -15.76
C TRP A 158 0.61 6.49 -16.51
N ARG A 159 0.75 7.68 -17.12
CA ARG A 159 -0.27 8.32 -17.97
C ARG A 159 -0.26 7.82 -19.42
N GLN A 160 0.67 6.95 -19.82
CA GLN A 160 0.65 6.32 -21.14
C GLN A 160 -0.29 5.11 -21.11
N LEU A 161 -1.27 5.11 -22.01
CA LEU A 161 -2.14 3.97 -22.26
C LEU A 161 -1.38 2.89 -23.06
N PRO A 162 -1.85 1.62 -23.07
CA PRO A 162 -1.23 0.54 -23.85
C PRO A 162 -1.15 0.79 -25.36
N ASN A 163 -1.98 1.72 -25.88
CA ASN A 163 -1.97 2.17 -27.26
C ASN A 163 -0.95 3.31 -27.55
N GLY A 164 -0.17 3.72 -26.55
CA GLY A 164 0.85 4.77 -26.67
C GLY A 164 0.32 6.21 -26.56
N VAL A 165 -0.98 6.41 -26.34
CA VAL A 165 -1.57 7.76 -26.19
C VAL A 165 -1.41 8.24 -24.74
N HIS A 166 -1.02 9.50 -24.56
CA HIS A 166 -0.97 10.15 -23.25
C HIS A 166 -2.34 10.67 -22.81
N THR A 167 -2.77 10.33 -21.59
CA THR A 167 -4.02 10.85 -21.00
C THR A 167 -3.77 11.86 -19.89
N THR A 168 -4.55 12.94 -19.87
CA THR A 168 -4.59 13.91 -18.76
C THR A 168 -5.60 13.53 -17.68
N ALA A 169 -6.44 12.52 -17.92
CA ALA A 169 -7.40 12.03 -16.94
C ALA A 169 -6.67 11.37 -15.76
N GLU A 170 -7.12 11.63 -14.54
CA GLU A 170 -6.66 10.92 -13.34
C GLU A 170 -7.08 9.45 -13.42
N ALA A 171 -6.16 8.54 -13.14
CA ALA A 171 -6.46 7.10 -13.11
C ALA A 171 -7.45 6.82 -11.97
N ARG A 172 -8.54 6.11 -12.28
CA ARG A 172 -9.48 5.69 -11.24
C ARG A 172 -8.86 4.59 -10.38
N PRO A 173 -9.14 4.56 -9.06
CA PRO A 173 -8.80 3.40 -8.23
C PRO A 173 -9.33 2.11 -8.88
N ASN A 174 -8.45 1.15 -9.12
CA ASN A 174 -8.79 -0.12 -9.79
C ASN A 174 -9.66 -1.03 -8.88
N ALA A 175 -9.56 -0.86 -7.56
CA ALA A 175 -10.37 -1.56 -6.58
C ALA A 175 -10.86 -0.60 -5.50
N TYR A 176 -12.14 -0.66 -5.16
CA TYR A 176 -12.73 0.13 -4.07
C TYR A 176 -12.39 -0.42 -2.69
N ILE A 177 -11.93 -1.67 -2.61
CA ILE A 177 -11.43 -2.31 -1.41
C ILE A 177 -10.03 -2.83 -1.74
N PRO A 178 -8.96 -2.15 -1.29
CA PRO A 178 -7.60 -2.62 -1.51
C PRO A 178 -7.39 -3.97 -0.82
N GLN A 179 -6.85 -4.96 -1.53
CA GLN A 179 -6.59 -6.30 -1.00
C GLN A 179 -5.52 -6.30 0.12
N ASP A 180 -4.68 -5.26 0.15
CA ASP A 180 -3.58 -5.11 1.11
C ASP A 180 -3.99 -4.38 2.41
N ASP A 181 -5.22 -3.86 2.49
CA ASP A 181 -5.66 -3.08 3.65
C ASP A 181 -6.23 -3.99 4.75
N ARG A 182 -5.55 -4.05 5.90
CA ARG A 182 -5.86 -4.97 7.02
C ARG A 182 -7.29 -4.84 7.56
N LEU A 183 -7.94 -3.68 7.35
CA LEU A 183 -9.29 -3.38 7.81
C LEU A 183 -10.35 -3.56 6.72
N GLY A 184 -9.96 -3.76 5.45
CA GLY A 184 -10.89 -3.94 4.33
C GLY A 184 -11.83 -2.76 4.09
N LEU A 185 -11.43 -1.54 4.49
CA LEU A 185 -12.30 -0.37 4.40
C LEU A 185 -12.38 0.15 2.95
N PRO A 186 -13.58 0.50 2.46
CA PRO A 186 -13.71 1.05 1.12
C PRO A 186 -13.05 2.43 1.00
N VAL A 187 -12.20 2.61 0.00
CA VAL A 187 -11.60 3.92 -0.30
C VAL A 187 -12.70 4.82 -0.91
N PRO A 188 -12.91 6.05 -0.39
CA PRO A 188 -13.89 6.95 -0.96
C PRO A 188 -13.58 7.22 -2.44
N PHE A 189 -14.60 7.50 -3.25
CA PHE A 189 -14.57 7.57 -4.73
C PHE A 189 -13.68 8.69 -5.34
N GLY A 190 -12.71 9.22 -4.60
CA GLY A 190 -11.90 10.36 -4.99
C GLY A 190 -12.76 11.60 -5.20
N ARG A 191 -12.33 12.48 -6.10
CA ARG A 191 -12.99 13.77 -6.37
C ARG A 191 -14.32 13.62 -7.13
N PHE A 192 -14.56 12.50 -7.80
CA PHE A 192 -15.72 12.32 -8.67
C PHE A 192 -16.72 11.34 -8.04
N PRO A 193 -18.01 11.71 -7.92
CA PRO A 193 -19.00 10.81 -7.37
C PRO A 193 -19.18 9.55 -8.24
N PRO A 194 -19.68 8.45 -7.66
CA PRO A 194 -20.08 7.27 -8.43
C PRO A 194 -20.99 7.67 -9.60
N ILE A 195 -20.82 7.02 -10.74
CA ILE A 195 -21.74 7.16 -11.86
C ILE A 195 -23.08 6.57 -11.40
N LYS A 196 -24.02 7.45 -11.06
CA LYS A 196 -25.39 7.04 -10.77
C LYS A 196 -26.06 6.80 -12.14
N PRO A 197 -26.59 5.60 -12.42
CA PRO A 197 -27.40 5.43 -13.62
C PRO A 197 -28.53 6.45 -13.56
N SER A 198 -28.64 7.31 -14.58
CA SER A 198 -29.80 8.19 -14.63
C SER A 198 -31.05 7.34 -14.77
N PRO A 199 -32.18 7.71 -14.14
CA PRO A 199 -33.45 7.08 -14.46
C PRO A 199 -33.63 7.12 -15.98
N GLN A 200 -34.14 6.02 -16.53
CA GLN A 200 -34.40 5.86 -17.94
C GLN A 200 -35.23 7.06 -18.44
N GLY A 201 -34.61 7.89 -19.30
CA GLY A 201 -35.24 9.11 -19.77
C GLY A 201 -36.47 8.83 -20.64
N ALA A 202 -37.38 9.80 -20.75
CA ALA A 202 -38.58 9.71 -21.60
C ALA A 202 -38.30 9.33 -23.07
N TYR A 203 -37.05 9.51 -23.53
CA TYR A 203 -36.57 9.12 -24.84
C TYR A 203 -36.47 7.60 -25.08
N MET A 204 -36.63 6.76 -24.04
CA MET A 204 -36.73 5.31 -24.20
C MET A 204 -37.96 4.84 -24.99
N ARG A 205 -38.96 5.71 -25.17
CA ARG A 205 -40.16 5.43 -25.97
C ARG A 205 -39.85 5.14 -27.44
N HIS A 206 -38.67 5.56 -27.93
CA HIS A 206 -38.23 5.36 -29.31
C HIS A 206 -37.24 4.20 -29.49
N TYR A 207 -36.75 3.60 -28.40
CA TYR A 207 -35.92 2.40 -28.48
C TYR A 207 -36.81 1.17 -28.66
N ARG A 208 -36.61 0.44 -29.76
CA ARG A 208 -37.25 -0.87 -30.00
C ARG A 208 -36.19 -1.95 -29.91
N ASN A 209 -36.48 -3.00 -29.14
CA ASN A 209 -35.57 -4.14 -29.04
C ASN A 209 -35.37 -4.77 -30.42
N PRO A 210 -34.13 -5.08 -30.83
CA PRO A 210 -33.88 -5.73 -32.09
C PRO A 210 -34.49 -7.14 -32.07
N THR A 211 -35.13 -7.53 -33.17
CA THR A 211 -35.65 -8.89 -33.32
C THR A 211 -34.47 -9.84 -33.50
N ILE A 212 -34.23 -10.69 -32.51
CA ILE A 212 -33.17 -11.71 -32.57
C ILE A 212 -33.64 -12.76 -33.58
N LYS A 213 -32.92 -12.88 -34.70
CA LYS A 213 -33.19 -13.95 -35.67
C LYS A 213 -32.73 -15.29 -35.10
N PRO A 214 -33.48 -16.38 -35.30
CA PRO A 214 -33.05 -17.69 -34.86
C PRO A 214 -31.72 -18.05 -35.54
N LEU A 215 -30.80 -18.57 -34.75
CA LEU A 215 -29.54 -19.12 -35.27
C LEU A 215 -29.88 -20.46 -35.92
N GLU A 216 -29.64 -20.58 -37.21
CA GLU A 216 -29.67 -21.86 -37.91
C GLU A 216 -28.49 -22.70 -37.38
N ILE A 217 -28.81 -23.85 -36.80
CA ILE A 217 -27.85 -24.88 -36.35
C ILE A 217 -27.72 -25.91 -37.47
#